data_AF-A0A2V5NHX0-F1
#
_entry.id   AF-A0A2V5NHX0-F1
#
_cell.length_a   1.000
_cell.length_b   1.000
_cell.length_c   1.000
_cell.angle_alpha   90.00
_cell.angle_beta   90.00
_cell.angle_gamma   90.00
#
_symmetry.space_group_name_H-M   'P 1'
#
loop_
_entity.id
_entity.type
_entity.pdbx_description
1 polymer ?
#
loop_
_entity_poly.entity_id
_entity_poly.type
_entity_poly.pdbx_seq_one_letter_code
_entity_poly.pdbx_strand_id
1 'polypeptide(L)'
;LPVLFLLDEVLHGTNSHDRAVGAEGIVRGLIRRGAIGLVTTHDLALAAVADALAPRAANVHFEDHLEEGKMFFSYRMLPGVVQKSNALELMRVVGLEI
;
A
#
# COMPACT_ATOMS: atom_id res chain seq x y z
N LEU A 1 25.76 0.94 10.44
CA LEU A 1 24.71 1.30 11.42
C LEU A 1 23.40 0.65 10.97
N PRO A 2 22.58 0.12 11.89
CA PRO A 2 21.23 -0.34 11.56
C PRO A 2 20.39 0.84 11.05
N VAL A 3 19.54 0.60 10.05
CA VAL A 3 18.68 1.63 9.43
C VAL A 3 17.23 1.19 9.50
N LEU A 4 16.37 2.07 10.00
CA LEU A 4 14.92 2.00 9.90
C LEU A 4 14.46 2.99 8.83
N PHE A 5 13.62 2.55 7.88
CA PHE A 5 12.99 3.43 6.91
C PHE A 5 11.47 3.39 7.00
N LEU A 6 10.83 4.54 6.79
CA LEU A 6 9.39 4.69 6.70
C LEU A 6 9.14 5.55 5.45
N LEU A 7 8.60 4.94 4.40
CA LEU A 7 8.35 5.60 3.13
C LEU A 7 6.85 5.73 2.93
N ASP A 8 6.37 6.96 2.79
CA ASP A 8 4.97 7.26 2.53
C ASP A 8 4.81 7.77 1.11
N GLU A 9 3.98 7.07 0.31
CA GLU A 9 3.66 7.39 -1.09
C GLU A 9 4.90 7.79 -1.91
N VAL A 10 5.93 6.94 -1.86
CA VAL A 10 7.22 7.22 -2.49
C VAL A 10 7.10 7.41 -4.00
N LEU A 11 7.78 8.45 -4.53
CA LEU A 11 7.73 8.83 -5.95
C LEU A 11 6.32 9.21 -6.44
N HIS A 12 5.50 9.82 -5.58
CA HIS A 12 4.24 10.44 -6.00
C HIS A 12 4.46 11.45 -7.13
N GLY A 13 3.62 11.42 -8.17
CA GLY A 13 3.69 12.34 -9.32
C GLY A 13 4.28 11.78 -10.61
N THR A 14 4.74 10.53 -10.64
CA THR A 14 5.09 9.80 -11.88
C THR A 14 3.96 8.84 -12.30
N ASN A 15 4.04 8.30 -13.52
CA ASN A 15 3.12 7.24 -13.91
C ASN A 15 3.32 5.98 -13.04
N SER A 16 2.30 5.12 -12.95
CA SER A 16 2.31 3.94 -12.07
C SER A 16 3.47 2.98 -12.34
N HIS A 17 3.85 2.82 -13.61
CA HIS A 17 4.95 1.93 -13.98
C HIS A 17 6.30 2.44 -13.45
N ASP A 18 6.63 3.71 -13.74
CA ASP A 18 7.90 4.31 -13.32
C ASP A 18 8.01 4.38 -11.79
N ARG A 19 6.89 4.68 -11.11
CA ARG A 19 6.81 4.65 -9.65
C ARG A 19 7.13 3.26 -9.11
N ALA A 20 6.50 2.21 -9.63
CA ALA A 20 6.72 0.84 -9.17
C ALA A 20 8.20 0.43 -9.32
N VAL A 21 8.80 0.69 -10.50
CA VAL A 21 10.21 0.38 -10.77
C VAL A 21 11.15 1.16 -9.86
N GLY A 22 10.92 2.46 -9.69
CA GLY A 22 11.75 3.31 -8.84
C GLY A 22 11.67 2.93 -7.36
N ALA A 23 10.45 2.70 -6.86
CA ALA A 23 10.20 2.27 -5.49
C ALA A 23 10.80 0.88 -5.22
N GLU A 24 10.68 -0.06 -6.15
CA GLU A 24 11.35 -1.36 -6.08
C GLU A 24 12.87 -1.21 -5.95
N GLY A 25 13.47 -0.35 -6.78
CA GLY A 25 14.91 -0.05 -6.73
C GLY A 25 15.36 0.45 -5.36
N ILE A 26 14.61 1.38 -4.77
CA ILE A 26 14.85 1.93 -3.42
C ILE A 26 14.75 0.84 -2.37
N VAL A 27 13.63 0.10 -2.33
CA VAL A 27 13.37 -0.95 -1.34
C VAL A 27 14.40 -2.06 -1.42
N ARG A 28 14.73 -2.54 -2.63
CA ARG A 28 15.81 -3.54 -2.83
C ARG A 28 17.16 -3.02 -2.34
N GLY A 29 17.47 -1.76 -2.59
CA GLY A 29 18.70 -1.12 -2.12
C GLY A 29 18.81 -1.11 -0.59
N LEU A 30 17.74 -0.73 0.10
CA LEU A 30 17.65 -0.70 1.56
C LEU A 30 17.75 -2.10 2.17
N ILE A 31 16.96 -3.04 1.65
CA ILE A 31 16.95 -4.44 2.05
C ILE A 31 18.34 -5.09 1.88
N ARG A 32 19.06 -4.83 0.77
CA ARG A 32 20.43 -5.34 0.56
C ARG A 32 21.43 -4.82 1.60
N ARG A 33 21.19 -3.64 2.18
CA ARG A 33 22.05 -3.03 3.21
C ARG A 33 21.68 -3.46 4.63
N GLY A 34 20.73 -4.39 4.78
CA GLY A 34 20.26 -4.87 6.08
C GLY A 34 19.33 -3.88 6.79
N ALA A 35 18.73 -2.94 6.06
CA ALA A 35 17.73 -2.04 6.61
C ALA A 35 16.38 -2.77 6.79
N ILE A 36 15.59 -2.29 7.75
CA ILE A 36 14.20 -2.71 7.98
C ILE A 36 13.28 -1.51 7.78
N GLY A 37 12.02 -1.73 7.43
CA GLY A 37 11.13 -0.61 7.24
C GLY A 37 9.75 -0.94 6.73
N LEU A 38 8.96 0.12 6.55
CA LEU A 38 7.59 0.11 6.07
C LEU A 38 7.45 1.01 4.84
N VAL A 39 6.57 0.62 3.93
CA VAL A 39 6.18 1.41 2.76
C VAL A 39 4.66 1.45 2.69
N THR A 40 4.08 2.64 2.59
CA THR A 40 2.65 2.84 2.34
C THR A 40 2.42 3.29 0.90
N THR A 41 1.38 2.75 0.28
CA THR A 41 1.01 3.09 -1.10
C THR A 41 -0.43 2.72 -1.41
N HIS A 42 -1.07 3.50 -2.28
CA HIS A 42 -2.30 3.12 -2.97
C HIS A 42 -2.08 2.33 -4.28
N ASP A 43 -0.83 2.12 -4.71
CA ASP A 43 -0.51 1.46 -5.98
C ASP A 43 -0.35 -0.07 -5.83
N LEU A 44 -1.28 -0.82 -6.42
CA LEU A 44 -1.23 -2.28 -6.46
C LEU A 44 -0.01 -2.84 -7.19
N ALA A 45 0.62 -2.08 -8.10
CA ALA A 45 1.86 -2.50 -8.74
C ALA A 45 3.00 -2.69 -7.73
N LEU A 46 3.03 -1.88 -6.68
CA LEU A 46 4.03 -2.01 -5.62
C LEU A 46 3.74 -3.18 -4.68
N ALA A 47 2.48 -3.58 -4.55
CA ALA A 47 2.12 -4.81 -3.83
C ALA A 47 2.73 -6.05 -4.52
N ALA A 48 2.71 -6.11 -5.85
CA ALA A 48 3.36 -7.20 -6.60
C ALA A 48 4.88 -7.26 -6.39
N VAL A 49 5.52 -6.11 -6.18
CA VAL A 49 6.95 -6.03 -5.83
C VAL A 49 7.22 -6.69 -4.47
N ALA A 50 6.35 -6.48 -3.48
CA ALA A 50 6.50 -7.11 -2.17
C ALA A 50 6.39 -8.64 -2.26
N ASP A 51 5.47 -9.16 -3.08
CA ASP A 51 5.35 -10.61 -3.33
C ASP A 51 6.62 -11.18 -3.97
N ALA A 52 7.21 -10.48 -4.95
CA ALA A 52 8.47 -10.88 -5.59
C ALA A 52 9.69 -10.80 -4.66
N LEU A 53 9.57 -10.10 -3.53
CA LEU A 53 10.60 -9.96 -2.50
C LEU A 53 10.42 -10.94 -1.34
N ALA A 54 9.36 -11.76 -1.32
CA ALA A 54 9.14 -12.76 -0.30
C ALA A 54 10.36 -13.72 -0.16
N PRO A 55 10.74 -14.13 1.06
CA PRO A 55 10.10 -13.83 2.35
C PRO A 55 10.62 -12.54 3.03
N ARG A 56 11.38 -11.70 2.32
CA ARG A 56 12.03 -10.50 2.90
C ARG A 56 11.10 -9.29 2.99
N ALA A 57 9.98 -9.33 2.28
CA ALA A 57 8.88 -8.39 2.37
C ALA A 57 7.55 -9.17 2.41
N ALA A 58 6.52 -8.54 2.95
CA ALA A 58 5.17 -9.09 2.99
C ALA A 58 4.16 -7.96 2.82
N ASN A 59 3.09 -8.24 2.09
CA ASN A 59 1.96 -7.33 1.97
C ASN A 59 1.10 -7.36 3.23
N VAL A 60 0.66 -6.17 3.65
CA VAL A 60 -0.32 -5.94 4.70
C VAL A 60 -1.21 -4.78 4.29
N HIS A 61 -2.42 -4.71 4.82
CA HIS A 61 -3.33 -3.61 4.58
C HIS A 61 -4.16 -3.29 5.83
N PHE A 62 -4.81 -2.14 5.81
CA PHE A 62 -5.85 -1.78 6.76
C PHE A 62 -7.21 -1.95 6.09
N GLU A 63 -8.19 -2.44 6.84
CA GLU A 63 -9.56 -2.60 6.36
C GLU A 63 -10.46 -1.51 6.96
N ASP A 64 -11.24 -0.90 6.07
CA ASP A 64 -12.40 -0.08 6.40
C ASP A 64 -13.68 -0.82 5.98
N HIS A 65 -14.83 -0.40 6.50
CA HIS A 65 -16.14 -0.89 6.09
C HIS A 65 -17.16 0.25 6.11
N LEU A 66 -18.21 0.10 5.29
CA LEU A 66 -19.34 1.01 5.26
C LEU A 66 -20.50 0.39 6.06
N GLU A 67 -21.03 1.12 7.03
CA GLU A 67 -22.21 0.73 7.79
C GLU A 67 -23.16 1.93 7.87
N GLU A 68 -24.41 1.75 7.45
CA GLU A 68 -25.45 2.81 7.43
C GLU A 68 -25.00 4.11 6.74
N GLY A 69 -24.22 4.00 5.64
CA GLY A 69 -23.71 5.16 4.90
C GLY A 69 -22.59 5.92 5.62
N LYS A 70 -22.03 5.36 6.70
CA LYS A 70 -20.87 5.90 7.42
C LYS A 70 -19.68 4.97 7.24
N MET A 71 -18.50 5.56 7.07
CA MET A 71 -17.26 4.82 6.95
C MET A 71 -16.66 4.56 8.33
N PHE A 72 -16.31 3.31 8.60
CA PHE A 72 -15.69 2.85 9.83
C PHE A 72 -14.32 2.25 9.54
N PHE A 73 -13.31 2.74 10.24
CA PHE A 73 -11.93 2.25 10.12
C PHE A 73 -11.63 1.33 11.28
N SER A 74 -11.25 0.08 10.99
CA SER A 74 -10.88 -0.88 12.05
C SER A 74 -9.55 -0.54 12.72
N TYR A 75 -8.69 0.22 12.01
CA TYR A 75 -7.29 0.49 12.36
C TYR A 75 -6.48 -0.80 12.63
N ARG A 76 -6.93 -1.95 12.11
CA ARG A 76 -6.26 -3.23 12.24
C ARG A 76 -5.48 -3.54 10.97
N MET A 77 -4.23 -3.96 11.16
CA MET A 77 -3.38 -4.44 10.08
C MET A 77 -3.68 -5.92 9.82
N LEU A 78 -4.04 -6.24 8.58
CA LEU A 78 -4.34 -7.58 8.11
C LEU A 78 -3.29 -8.02 7.08
N PRO A 79 -2.99 -9.33 7.01
CA PRO A 79 -2.06 -9.85 6.00
C PRO A 79 -2.65 -9.74 4.59
N GLY A 80 -1.77 -9.59 3.60
CA GLY A 80 -2.13 -9.55 2.19
C GLY A 80 -2.51 -8.17 1.68
N VAL A 81 -2.92 -8.12 0.42
CA VAL A 81 -3.34 -6.91 -0.29
C VAL A 81 -4.84 -6.69 -0.13
N VAL A 82 -5.27 -5.45 0.05
CA VAL A 82 -6.69 -5.09 0.12
C VAL A 82 -7.46 -5.58 -1.11
N GLN A 83 -8.58 -6.27 -0.90
CA GLN A 83 -9.37 -6.89 -1.98
C GLN A 83 -10.60 -6.07 -2.37
N LYS A 84 -11.07 -5.17 -1.50
CA LYS A 84 -12.27 -4.37 -1.70
C LYS A 84 -11.96 -2.90 -1.48
N SER A 85 -12.41 -2.06 -2.42
CA SER A 85 -12.39 -0.61 -2.26
C SER A 85 -13.79 -0.12 -1.94
N ASN A 86 -14.02 0.30 -0.69
CA ASN A 86 -15.30 0.87 -0.26
C ASN A 86 -15.47 2.32 -0.70
N ALA A 87 -14.44 2.91 -1.35
CA ALA A 87 -14.54 4.26 -1.91
C ALA A 87 -15.64 4.36 -2.97
N LEU A 88 -15.81 3.32 -3.80
CA LEU A 88 -16.90 3.24 -4.76
C LEU A 88 -18.27 3.15 -4.06
N GLU A 89 -18.36 2.43 -2.96
CA GLU A 89 -19.61 2.34 -2.19
C GLU A 89 -19.96 3.67 -1.53
N LEU A 90 -18.97 4.36 -0.96
CA LEU A 90 -19.10 5.71 -0.43
C LEU A 90 -19.57 6.70 -1.52
N MET A 91 -18.94 6.65 -2.70
CA MET A 91 -19.30 7.49 -3.84
C MET A 91 -20.77 7.30 -4.25
N ARG A 92 -21.29 6.06 -4.23
CA ARG A 92 -22.73 5.80 -4.47
C ARG A 92 -23.61 6.36 -3.38
N VAL A 93 -23.23 6.25 -2.10
CA VAL A 93 -24.00 6.82 -0.98
C VAL A 93 -24.09 8.35 -1.05
N VAL A 94 -23.05 9.03 -1.53
CA VAL A 94 -23.08 10.49 -1.71
C VAL A 94 -23.78 10.93 -3.02
N GLY A 95 -24.31 9.99 -3.80
CA GLY A 95 -25.11 10.27 -5.00
C GLY A 95 -24.32 10.42 -6.30
N LEU A 96 -23.08 9.92 -6.38
CA LEU A 96 -22.33 9.84 -7.63
C LEU A 96 -22.75 8.60 -8.42
N GLU A 97 -23.01 8.77 -9.72
CA GLU A 97 -23.29 7.66 -10.65
C GLU A 97 -21.97 7.04 -11.14
N ILE A 98 -21.61 5.87 -10.57
CA ILE A 98 -20.38 5.10 -10.83
C ILE A 98 -20.59 3.57 -10.82
#